data_AF-W9NMB8-F1
#
_entry.id   AF-W9NMB8-F1
#
_cell.length_a   1.000
_cell.length_b   1.000
_cell.length_c   1.000
_cell.angle_alpha   90.00
_cell.angle_beta   90.00
_cell.angle_gamma   90.00
#
_symmetry.space_group_name_H-M   'P 1'
#
loop_
_entity.id
_entity.type
_entity.pdbx_description
1 polymer ?
#
loop_
_entity_poly.entity_id
_entity_poly.type
_entity_poly.pdbx_seq_one_letter_code
_entity_poly.pdbx_strand_id
1 'polypeptide(L)'
;MACTIRAISKAGVPVIGHIGLTVQRDLDASKEADDGSEVLEDAKSVQDAGAVAVLVETVTPRAADSITKALKIPTIGIGSGP
;
A
#
# COMPACT_ATOMS: atom_id res chain seq x y z
N MET A 1 2.98 0.05 -10.80
CA MET A 1 3.77 0.59 -9.67
C MET A 1 5.03 -0.24 -9.37
N ALA A 2 4.91 -1.57 -9.26
CA ALA A 2 6.02 -2.48 -8.90
C ALA A 2 7.30 -2.34 -9.75
N CYS A 3 7.21 -2.20 -11.09
CA CYS A 3 8.41 -2.05 -11.94
C CYS A 3 9.26 -0.83 -11.56
N THR A 4 8.61 0.30 -11.29
CA THR A 4 9.27 1.55 -10.88
C THR A 4 9.92 1.42 -9.50
N ILE A 5 9.20 0.83 -8.53
CA ILE A 5 9.74 0.56 -7.19
C ILE A 5 11.01 -0.30 -7.32
N ARG A 6 10.98 -1.36 -8.14
CA ARG A 6 12.13 -2.24 -8.34
C ARG A 6 13.33 -1.51 -8.94
N ALA A 7 13.10 -0.61 -9.89
CA ALA A 7 14.19 0.18 -10.47
C ALA A 7 14.81 1.14 -9.45
N ILE A 8 13.99 1.86 -8.68
CA ILE A 8 14.44 2.83 -7.66
C ILE A 8 15.16 2.11 -6.51
N SER A 9 14.57 1.01 -6.01
CA SER A 9 15.15 0.18 -4.94
C SER A 9 16.48 -0.43 -5.36
N LYS A 10 16.61 -0.94 -6.60
CA LYS A 10 17.89 -1.42 -7.16
C LYS A 10 18.96 -0.32 -7.27
N ALA A 11 18.57 0.94 -7.38
CA ALA A 11 19.49 2.08 -7.34
C ALA A 11 19.91 2.48 -5.91
N GLY A 12 19.47 1.75 -4.88
CA GLY A 12 19.82 1.99 -3.48
C GLY A 12 18.95 3.05 -2.79
N VAL A 13 17.87 3.50 -3.42
CA VAL A 13 16.96 4.50 -2.84
C VAL A 13 15.79 3.77 -2.15
N PRO A 14 15.59 3.97 -0.83
CA PRO A 14 14.47 3.36 -0.13
C PRO A 14 13.14 3.93 -0.61
N VAL A 15 12.13 3.06 -0.76
CA VAL A 15 10.81 3.43 -1.28
C VAL A 15 9.72 3.02 -0.30
N ILE A 16 8.83 3.95 0.02
CA ILE A 16 7.55 3.64 0.67
C ILE A 16 6.51 3.54 -0.45
N GLY A 17 5.86 2.39 -0.57
CA GLY A 17 4.74 2.23 -1.49
C GLY A 17 3.47 2.86 -0.93
N HIS A 18 2.54 3.27 -1.80
CA HIS A 18 1.22 3.77 -1.40
C HIS A 18 0.16 2.98 -2.16
N ILE A 19 -0.72 2.28 -1.42
CA ILE A 19 -1.85 1.48 -1.92
C ILE A 19 -3.16 1.92 -1.29
N GLY A 20 -4.28 1.46 -1.84
CA GLY A 20 -5.62 1.93 -1.47
C GLY A 20 -5.99 3.18 -2.25
N LEU A 21 -6.62 4.16 -1.59
CA LEU A 21 -6.98 5.42 -2.22
C LEU A 21 -5.73 6.28 -2.48
N THR A 22 -5.32 6.38 -3.74
CA THR A 22 -4.21 7.27 -4.13
C THR A 22 -4.77 8.55 -4.78
N VAL A 23 -4.84 9.65 -4.03
CA VAL A 23 -5.46 10.92 -4.50
C VAL A 23 -4.83 11.52 -5.78
N GLN A 24 -3.60 11.13 -6.10
CA GLN A 24 -2.93 11.54 -7.34
C GLN A 24 -3.50 10.86 -8.60
N ARG A 25 -4.18 9.72 -8.43
CA ARG A 25 -4.89 9.01 -9.52
C ARG A 25 -6.37 9.34 -9.55
N ASP A 26 -6.93 9.70 -8.40
CA ASP A 26 -8.32 10.07 -8.25
C ASP A 26 -8.44 11.29 -7.33
N LEU A 27 -8.84 12.43 -7.87
CA LEU A 27 -8.87 13.69 -7.13
C LEU A 27 -9.99 13.72 -6.07
N ASP A 28 -10.90 12.74 -6.05
CA ASP A 28 -11.93 12.63 -5.04
C ASP A 28 -11.44 11.84 -3.81
N ALA A 29 -11.15 12.58 -2.74
CA ALA A 29 -10.76 12.01 -1.45
C ALA A 29 -11.95 11.46 -0.63
N SER A 30 -13.19 11.55 -1.14
CA SER A 30 -14.41 11.21 -0.41
C SER A 30 -14.85 9.74 -0.58
N LYS A 31 -14.00 8.92 -1.20
CA LYS A 31 -14.35 7.52 -1.50
C LYS A 31 -14.53 6.70 -0.24
N GLU A 32 -15.48 5.77 -0.32
CA GLU A 32 -15.71 4.76 0.70
C GLU A 32 -14.53 3.78 0.77
N ALA A 33 -14.34 3.19 1.95
CA ALA A 33 -13.22 2.30 2.20
C ALA A 33 -13.33 0.99 1.40
N ASP A 34 -12.21 0.59 0.78
CA ASP A 34 -12.12 -0.63 -0.01
C ASP A 34 -12.11 -1.90 0.87
N ASP A 35 -12.71 -2.99 0.39
CA ASP A 35 -12.79 -4.27 1.13
C ASP A 35 -11.47 -5.07 1.13
N GLY A 36 -10.52 -4.68 0.29
CA GLY A 36 -9.11 -5.03 0.36
C GLY A 36 -8.65 -6.16 -0.55
N SER A 37 -9.49 -6.78 -1.39
CA SER A 37 -9.04 -7.94 -2.19
C SER A 37 -7.94 -7.58 -3.19
N GLU A 38 -8.14 -6.52 -3.98
CA GLU A 38 -7.13 -6.05 -4.94
C GLU A 38 -5.96 -5.36 -4.23
N VAL A 39 -6.26 -4.64 -3.15
CA VAL A 39 -5.25 -3.92 -2.34
C VAL A 39 -4.23 -4.88 -1.72
N LEU A 40 -4.64 -6.09 -1.34
CA LEU A 40 -3.73 -7.12 -0.81
C LEU A 40 -2.72 -7.61 -1.87
N GLU A 41 -3.15 -7.76 -3.12
CA GLU A 41 -2.25 -8.16 -4.21
C GLU A 41 -1.26 -7.04 -4.55
N ASP A 42 -1.72 -5.80 -4.55
CA ASP A 42 -0.89 -4.61 -4.69
C ASP A 42 0.15 -4.53 -3.56
N ALA A 43 -0.27 -4.77 -2.32
CA ALA A 43 0.61 -4.76 -1.15
C ALA A 43 1.78 -5.74 -1.29
N LYS A 44 1.49 -6.98 -1.70
CA LYS A 44 2.51 -8.02 -1.95
C LYS A 44 3.42 -7.62 -3.10
N SER A 45 2.85 -7.14 -4.20
CA SER A 45 3.60 -6.72 -5.38
C SER A 45 4.57 -5.56 -5.08
N VAL A 46 4.17 -4.63 -4.23
CA VAL A 46 4.98 -3.51 -3.75
C VAL A 46 6.12 -3.99 -2.86
N GLN A 47 5.84 -4.89 -1.91
CA GLN A 47 6.87 -5.50 -1.07
C GLN A 47 7.89 -6.27 -1.91
N ASP A 48 7.44 -7.14 -2.81
CA ASP A 48 8.29 -7.98 -3.66
C ASP A 48 9.11 -7.15 -4.67
N ALA A 49 8.68 -5.92 -4.93
CA ALA A 49 9.44 -4.94 -5.71
C ALA A 49 10.57 -4.28 -4.92
N GLY A 50 10.61 -4.40 -3.59
CA GLY A 50 11.66 -3.85 -2.74
C GLY A 50 11.28 -2.55 -2.02
N ALA A 51 9.99 -2.32 -1.79
CA ALA A 51 9.55 -1.28 -0.86
C ALA A 51 9.98 -1.62 0.58
N VAL A 52 10.33 -0.59 1.35
CA VAL A 52 10.77 -0.75 2.76
C VAL A 52 9.62 -0.59 3.75
N ALA A 53 8.51 -0.01 3.33
CA ALA A 53 7.24 0.11 4.05
C ALA A 53 6.11 0.36 3.05
N VAL A 54 4.85 0.24 3.50
CA VAL A 54 3.66 0.53 2.69
C VAL A 54 2.67 1.41 3.44
N LEU A 55 2.28 2.53 2.85
CA LEU A 55 1.14 3.34 3.26
C LEU A 55 -0.16 2.73 2.70
N VAL A 56 -1.14 2.51 3.58
CA VAL A 56 -2.44 1.89 3.30
C VAL A 56 -3.53 2.94 3.59
N GLU A 57 -4.11 3.52 2.54
CA GLU A 57 -5.07 4.64 2.63
C GLU A 57 -6.50 4.21 2.32
N THR A 58 -7.44 4.58 3.21
CA THR A 58 -8.89 4.43 3.05
C THR A 58 -9.29 2.99 2.68
N VAL A 59 -8.88 2.04 3.53
CA VAL A 59 -9.22 0.62 3.41
C VAL A 59 -9.92 0.18 4.70
N THR A 60 -10.84 -0.79 4.64
CA THR A 60 -11.54 -1.20 5.87
C THR A 60 -10.56 -1.72 6.94
N PRO A 61 -10.83 -1.55 8.26
CA PRO A 61 -9.92 -2.02 9.31
C PRO A 61 -9.59 -3.52 9.24
N ARG A 62 -10.57 -4.34 8.84
CA ARG A 62 -10.39 -5.78 8.63
C ARG A 62 -9.40 -6.07 7.49
N ALA A 63 -9.49 -5.33 6.40
CA ALA A 63 -8.59 -5.46 5.27
C ALA A 63 -7.18 -4.98 5.65
N ALA A 64 -7.06 -3.84 6.33
CA ALA A 64 -5.79 -3.29 6.79
C ALA A 64 -5.05 -4.25 7.74
N ASP A 65 -5.77 -4.89 8.67
CA ASP A 65 -5.23 -5.95 9.54
C ASP A 65 -4.75 -7.16 8.73
N SER A 66 -5.53 -7.59 7.73
CA SER A 66 -5.16 -8.71 6.85
C SER A 66 -3.91 -8.40 6.02
N ILE A 67 -3.80 -7.18 5.47
CA ILE A 67 -2.63 -6.69 4.74
C ILE A 67 -1.42 -6.64 5.68
N THR A 68 -1.58 -6.05 6.86
CA THR A 68 -0.49 -5.92 7.85
C THR A 68 0.06 -7.27 8.29
N LYS A 69 -0.82 -8.27 8.48
CA LYS A 69 -0.40 -9.66 8.80
C LYS A 69 0.24 -10.39 7.63
N ALA A 70 -0.06 -10.02 6.39
CA ALA A 70 0.48 -10.65 5.20
C ALA A 70 1.87 -10.13 4.79
N LEU A 71 2.21 -8.90 5.17
CA LEU A 71 3.49 -8.27 4.85
C LEU A 71 4.55 -8.53 5.93
N LYS A 72 5.81 -8.54 5.49
CA LYS A 72 7.02 -8.59 6.33
C LYS A 72 7.58 -7.20 6.61
N ILE A 73 7.15 -6.20 5.85
CA ILE A 73 7.54 -4.79 6.01
C ILE A 73 6.46 -4.01 6.77
N PRO A 74 6.85 -2.91 7.47
CA PRO A 74 5.88 -2.10 8.21
C PRO A 74 4.79 -1.53 7.30
N THR A 75 3.56 -1.50 7.83
CA THR A 75 2.43 -0.78 7.25
C THR A 75 2.20 0.52 8.02
N ILE A 76 1.73 1.54 7.30
CA ILE A 76 1.34 2.84 7.86
C ILE A 76 -0.10 3.07 7.42
N GLY A 77 -1.03 3.26 8.36
CA GLY A 77 -2.45 3.47 8.06
C GLY A 77 -2.83 4.95 8.01
N ILE A 78 -3.70 5.32 7.07
CA ILE A 78 -4.43 6.59 7.07
C ILE A 78 -5.89 6.30 6.67
N GLY A 79 -6.84 6.58 7.55
CA GLY A 79 -8.24 6.19 7.32
C GLY A 79 -8.49 4.67 7.30
N SER A 80 -7.54 3.87 7.81
CA SER A 80 -7.54 2.39 7.66
C SER A 80 -7.69 1.62 8.98
N GLY A 81 -8.24 2.27 10.02
CA GLY A 81 -8.33 1.72 11.37
C GLY A 81 -7.06 1.93 12.21
N PRO A 82 -7.11 1.59 13.51
CA PRO A 82 -5.97 1.67 14.42
C PRO A 82 -4.94 0.55 14.21
#